data_AF-A0AAW1R3L8-F1
#
_entry.id   AF-A0AAW1R3L8-F1
#
_cell.length_a   1.000
_cell.length_b   1.000
_cell.length_c   1.000
_cell.angle_alpha   90.00
_cell.angle_beta   90.00
_cell.angle_gamma   90.00
#
_symmetry.space_group_name_H-M   'P 1'
#
loop_
_entity.id
_entity.type
_entity.pdbx_description
1 polymer ?
#
loop_
_entity_poly.entity_id
_entity_poly.type
_entity_poly.pdbx_seq_one_letter_code
_entity_poly.pdbx_strand_id
1 'polypeptide(L)'
;MPPRARHWQQWAGPHEFLIQKGSPAGKGRWVGSERRSWRMVLLLVIAAFSFIGFFYGARSYASVPCPLEYKRLSVEDVEGGAMPYIYGGRPERCAQCDADEPVAQQCQFGVAGFGICGWMRDKLIKGYLSRGVTEILTFTPCDMWPLVAGRTLFFTGDSQTQDFMRGSHCFFYPFTDLGWHKLDANGSSAGPREKGFIWHSAPGCVHLPANTRFCFHRCDTASCMVQEVIPMLVRGGHRHDYLIMNFGLHFTEDYKGELQTMIEETQALRATGDFPALLWKDIPPQHFETIFGEYPAHKPKPPFTCYPVGLAHEPAPGKEKWRLRPDHTLEVLYPEFQEVVEGGWRNKIANGVMRSAGVPLVETWNETLPLWEFHRDNGAGLECTHYCFPSAPQLWTYTLFDTLRRQASAEASPALQA
;
A
#
# COMPACT_ATOMS: atom_id res chain seq x y z
N MET A 1 20.92 4.60 40.06
CA MET A 1 21.71 4.23 38.88
C MET A 1 20.96 4.73 37.65
N PRO A 2 21.51 5.65 36.85
CA PRO A 2 20.81 6.16 35.67
C PRO A 2 20.88 5.13 34.53
N PRO A 3 19.85 5.03 33.67
CA PRO A 3 19.88 4.07 32.58
C PRO A 3 20.89 4.54 31.51
N ARG A 4 21.70 3.59 31.05
CA ARG A 4 22.68 3.78 29.97
C ARG A 4 21.97 4.26 28.72
N ALA A 5 22.29 5.47 28.27
CA ALA A 5 21.96 5.96 26.94
C ALA A 5 22.57 4.99 25.90
N ARG A 6 21.73 4.28 25.16
CA ARG A 6 22.17 3.56 23.96
C ARG A 6 22.33 4.59 22.86
N HIS A 7 23.54 4.68 22.30
CA HIS A 7 23.82 5.46 21.10
C HIS A 7 22.93 4.96 19.96
N TRP A 8 21.97 5.76 19.56
CA TRP A 8 21.27 5.61 18.30
C TRP A 8 22.13 6.27 17.22
N GLN A 9 22.71 5.46 16.34
CA GLN A 9 23.33 5.99 15.12
C GLN A 9 22.21 6.57 14.23
N GLN A 10 22.18 7.89 14.13
CA GLN A 10 21.48 8.59 13.06
C GLN A 10 22.13 8.22 11.73
N TRP A 11 21.44 7.41 10.92
CA TRP A 11 21.80 7.17 9.53
C TRP A 11 20.95 8.07 8.64
N ALA A 12 21.33 9.34 8.55
CA ALA A 12 21.02 10.15 7.37
C ALA A 12 22.08 9.81 6.32
N GLY A 13 21.83 8.80 5.49
CA GLY A 13 22.71 8.51 4.36
C GLY A 13 22.61 9.62 3.32
N PRO A 14 23.73 10.21 2.86
CA PRO A 14 23.70 11.12 1.72
C PRO A 14 23.56 10.29 0.44
N HIS A 15 22.41 10.40 -0.23
CA HIS A 15 22.31 10.00 -1.64
C HIS A 15 22.86 11.14 -2.51
N GLU A 16 24.18 11.21 -2.66
CA GLU A 16 24.79 11.95 -3.76
C GLU A 16 24.68 11.10 -5.03
N PHE A 17 23.71 11.42 -5.88
CA PHE A 17 23.68 10.91 -7.26
C PHE A 17 24.68 11.70 -8.11
N LEU A 18 25.79 11.06 -8.45
CA LEU A 18 26.70 11.49 -9.51
C LEU A 18 26.02 11.29 -10.87
N ILE A 19 25.43 12.36 -11.41
CA ILE A 19 24.95 12.41 -12.79
C ILE A 19 26.18 12.56 -13.72
N GLN A 20 26.63 11.47 -14.33
CA GLN A 20 27.53 11.53 -15.48
C GLN A 20 26.75 12.01 -16.70
N LYS A 21 27.03 13.23 -17.17
CA LYS A 21 26.58 13.75 -18.47
C LYS A 21 27.41 13.10 -19.59
N GLY A 22 26.81 12.16 -20.31
CA GLY A 22 27.29 11.67 -21.60
C GLY A 22 26.37 12.16 -22.74
N SER A 23 26.91 12.97 -23.66
CA SER A 23 26.22 13.42 -24.88
C SER A 23 26.14 12.31 -25.94
N PRO A 24 25.07 12.22 -26.74
CA PRO A 24 25.07 11.43 -27.96
C PRO A 24 25.07 12.31 -29.22
N ALA A 25 25.95 11.99 -30.18
CA ALA A 25 25.79 12.46 -31.56
C ALA A 25 26.33 11.39 -32.53
N GLY A 26 25.42 10.54 -33.02
CA GLY A 26 25.66 9.62 -34.12
C GLY A 26 24.42 9.52 -35.00
N LYS A 27 24.35 10.34 -36.05
CA LYS A 27 23.28 10.29 -37.07
C LYS A 27 23.59 9.16 -38.05
N GLY A 28 22.93 8.02 -37.89
CA GLY A 28 22.90 6.93 -38.88
C GLY A 28 21.67 7.06 -39.78
N ARG A 29 21.90 7.32 -41.07
CA ARG A 29 20.87 7.32 -42.13
C ARG A 29 20.62 5.87 -42.56
N TRP A 30 19.40 5.36 -42.37
CA TRP A 30 18.95 4.10 -42.97
C TRP A 30 18.08 4.40 -44.20
N VAL A 31 18.50 3.87 -45.34
CA VAL A 31 17.80 3.90 -46.63
C VAL A 31 17.05 2.58 -46.80
N GLY A 32 15.88 2.64 -47.43
CA GLY A 32 14.84 1.63 -47.36
C GLY A 32 15.09 0.34 -48.16
N SER A 33 14.25 -0.66 -47.90
CA SER A 33 13.37 -1.30 -48.89
C SER A 33 12.57 -2.42 -48.21
N GLU A 34 11.48 -2.85 -48.86
CA GLU A 34 10.66 -4.04 -48.55
C GLU A 34 9.57 -3.92 -47.45
N ARG A 35 8.49 -3.20 -47.80
CA ARG A 35 7.15 -3.38 -47.20
C ARG A 35 6.19 -4.03 -48.19
N ARG A 36 6.33 -5.31 -48.51
CA ARG A 36 5.26 -6.14 -49.13
C ARG A 36 5.48 -7.63 -48.81
N SER A 37 4.91 -8.13 -47.70
CA SER A 37 4.56 -9.57 -47.54
C SER A 37 3.86 -9.92 -46.19
N TRP A 38 4.00 -9.11 -45.12
CA TRP A 38 3.56 -9.53 -43.78
C TRP A 38 2.04 -9.57 -43.50
N ARG A 39 1.19 -9.08 -44.40
CA ARG A 39 -0.28 -9.05 -44.15
C ARG A 39 -0.95 -10.43 -44.20
N MET A 40 -0.35 -11.43 -44.86
CA MET A 40 -0.97 -12.75 -45.00
C MET A 40 -0.55 -13.73 -43.88
N VAL A 41 0.65 -13.57 -43.32
CA VAL A 41 1.12 -14.38 -42.18
C VAL A 41 0.39 -13.99 -40.88
N LEU A 42 0.06 -12.71 -40.70
CA LEU A 42 -0.66 -12.23 -39.51
C LEU A 42 -2.10 -12.75 -39.42
N LEU A 43 -2.79 -12.90 -40.56
CA LEU A 43 -4.17 -13.40 -40.59
C LEU A 43 -4.29 -14.91 -40.30
N LEU A 44 -3.26 -15.71 -40.64
CA LEU A 44 -3.23 -17.15 -40.35
C LEU A 44 -2.88 -17.45 -38.88
N VAL A 45 -2.04 -16.62 -38.24
CA VAL A 45 -1.76 -16.76 -36.80
C VAL A 45 -2.98 -16.37 -35.96
N ILE A 46 -3.73 -15.32 -36.34
CA ILE A 46 -4.96 -14.92 -35.64
C ILE A 46 -6.02 -16.02 -35.72
N ALA A 47 -6.18 -16.70 -36.86
CA ALA A 47 -7.16 -17.78 -37.01
C ALA A 47 -6.80 -19.05 -36.20
N ALA A 48 -5.51 -19.35 -36.02
CA ALA A 48 -5.05 -20.51 -35.25
C ALA A 48 -5.21 -20.32 -33.73
N PHE A 49 -5.10 -19.09 -33.22
CA PHE A 49 -5.32 -18.80 -31.80
C PHE A 49 -6.81 -18.76 -31.40
N SER A 50 -7.72 -18.51 -32.34
CA SER A 50 -9.16 -18.49 -32.07
C SER A 50 -9.76 -19.85 -31.71
N PHE A 51 -9.06 -20.97 -31.97
CA PHE A 51 -9.59 -22.32 -31.71
C PHE A 51 -9.06 -23.00 -30.43
N ILE A 52 -8.06 -22.42 -29.74
CA ILE A 52 -7.48 -22.99 -28.50
C ILE A 52 -7.95 -22.25 -27.23
N GLY A 53 -8.73 -21.16 -27.36
CA GLY A 53 -9.01 -20.21 -26.26
C GLY A 53 -10.12 -20.55 -25.26
N PHE A 54 -10.89 -21.64 -25.41
CA PHE A 54 -12.19 -21.79 -24.72
C PHE A 54 -12.26 -22.76 -23.53
N PHE A 55 -11.12 -23.10 -22.90
CA PHE A 55 -11.11 -23.82 -21.61
C PHE A 55 -10.33 -23.08 -20.52
N TYR A 56 -10.33 -21.74 -20.52
CA TYR A 56 -10.14 -21.02 -19.27
C TYR A 56 -11.45 -21.09 -18.48
N GLY A 57 -11.74 -22.29 -17.95
CA GLY A 57 -12.86 -22.50 -17.06
C GLY A 57 -12.76 -21.47 -15.94
N ALA A 58 -13.84 -20.71 -15.74
CA ALA A 58 -13.98 -19.83 -14.59
C ALA A 58 -13.56 -20.64 -13.37
N ARG A 59 -12.40 -20.30 -12.81
CA ARG A 59 -11.90 -20.96 -11.63
C ARG A 59 -12.88 -20.55 -10.56
N SER A 60 -13.85 -21.43 -10.27
CA SER A 60 -14.64 -21.30 -9.06
C SER A 60 -13.60 -21.17 -7.97
N TYR A 61 -13.55 -20.01 -7.31
CA TYR A 61 -12.79 -19.83 -6.09
C TYR A 61 -13.47 -20.70 -5.05
N ALA A 62 -13.35 -22.02 -5.19
CA ALA A 62 -13.66 -22.97 -4.16
C ALA A 62 -12.94 -22.45 -2.94
N SER A 63 -13.70 -22.15 -1.89
CA SER A 63 -13.25 -21.40 -0.72
C SER A 63 -11.93 -21.98 -0.24
N VAL A 64 -10.81 -21.29 -0.51
CA VAL A 64 -9.51 -21.74 0.00
C VAL A 64 -9.63 -21.63 1.52
N PRO A 65 -9.53 -22.75 2.25
CA PRO A 65 -9.73 -22.71 3.69
C PRO A 65 -8.69 -21.79 4.32
N CYS A 66 -9.11 -21.03 5.33
CA CYS A 66 -8.20 -20.18 6.08
C CYS A 66 -7.16 -21.06 6.81
N PRO A 67 -5.87 -20.66 6.89
CA PRO A 67 -4.84 -21.50 7.52
C PRO A 67 -5.00 -21.65 9.03
N LEU A 68 -5.71 -20.72 9.68
CA LEU A 68 -6.01 -20.74 11.11
C LEU A 68 -7.50 -20.45 11.34
N GLU A 69 -7.98 -20.84 12.51
CA GLU A 69 -9.31 -20.46 12.99
C GLU A 69 -9.20 -19.18 13.85
N TYR A 70 -10.14 -18.27 13.65
CA TYR A 70 -10.28 -17.05 14.44
C TYR A 70 -11.66 -17.04 15.09
N LYS A 71 -11.72 -16.78 16.40
CA LYS A 71 -12.98 -16.39 17.03
C LYS A 71 -13.41 -15.08 16.38
N ARG A 72 -14.56 -15.05 15.72
CA ARG A 72 -15.15 -13.80 15.23
C ARG A 72 -15.53 -12.96 16.45
N LEU A 73 -14.89 -11.81 16.62
CA LEU A 73 -15.26 -10.86 17.66
C LEU A 73 -16.57 -10.19 17.28
N SER A 74 -17.48 -10.06 18.25
CA SER A 74 -18.62 -9.16 18.10
C SER A 74 -18.23 -7.72 18.48
N VAL A 75 -19.13 -6.76 18.25
CA VAL A 75 -18.92 -5.38 18.71
C VAL A 75 -18.90 -5.35 20.24
N GLU A 76 -19.77 -6.11 20.88
CA GLU A 76 -19.86 -6.24 22.34
C GLU A 76 -18.59 -6.86 22.94
N ASP A 77 -17.98 -7.85 22.26
CA ASP A 77 -16.66 -8.37 22.66
C ASP A 77 -15.62 -7.23 22.70
N VAL A 78 -15.59 -6.40 21.65
CA VAL A 78 -14.62 -5.27 21.53
C VAL A 78 -14.91 -4.17 22.56
N GLU A 79 -16.18 -3.81 22.77
CA GLU A 79 -16.60 -2.90 23.85
C GLU A 79 -16.25 -3.44 25.23
N GLY A 80 -16.31 -4.77 25.41
CA GLY A 80 -15.86 -5.51 26.59
C GLY A 80 -14.34 -5.60 26.74
N GLY A 81 -13.56 -5.02 25.82
CA GLY A 81 -12.11 -4.94 25.87
C GLY A 81 -11.37 -5.99 25.04
N ALA A 82 -12.08 -6.81 24.25
CA ALA A 82 -11.41 -7.70 23.30
C ALA A 82 -10.66 -6.87 22.24
N MET A 83 -9.41 -7.25 21.98
CA MET A 83 -8.56 -6.52 21.03
C MET A 83 -8.86 -6.97 19.59
N PRO A 84 -9.25 -6.06 18.67
CA PRO A 84 -9.37 -6.38 17.25
C PRO A 84 -8.08 -6.98 16.68
N TYR A 85 -8.17 -8.01 15.86
CA TYR A 85 -7.00 -8.66 15.27
C TYR A 85 -6.16 -7.71 14.42
N ILE A 86 -6.82 -6.83 13.66
CA ILE A 86 -6.15 -5.77 12.89
C ILE A 86 -5.32 -4.81 13.75
N TYR A 87 -5.61 -4.70 15.05
CA TYR A 87 -4.88 -3.86 16.01
C TYR A 87 -4.10 -4.67 17.05
N GLY A 88 -3.77 -5.92 16.74
CA GLY A 88 -2.85 -6.76 17.52
C GLY A 88 -3.52 -7.78 18.42
N GLY A 89 -4.83 -8.00 18.26
CA GLY A 89 -5.50 -9.18 18.78
C GLY A 89 -4.85 -10.47 18.25
N ARG A 90 -4.92 -11.55 19.04
CA ARG A 90 -4.25 -12.83 18.74
C ARG A 90 -5.27 -13.96 18.71
N PRO A 91 -5.19 -14.90 17.76
CA PRO A 91 -5.95 -16.14 17.87
C PRO A 91 -5.36 -16.99 19.01
N GLU A 92 -6.16 -17.87 19.61
CA GLU A 92 -5.76 -18.69 20.75
C GLU A 92 -4.56 -19.60 20.47
N ARG A 93 -4.38 -20.01 19.21
CA ARG A 93 -3.31 -20.91 18.77
C ARG A 93 -2.46 -20.24 17.70
N CYS A 94 -1.44 -19.50 18.14
CA CYS A 94 -0.55 -18.77 17.25
C CYS A 94 0.91 -19.01 17.63
N ALA A 95 1.54 -19.99 16.99
CA ALA A 95 2.95 -20.33 17.26
C ALA A 95 3.88 -19.12 17.02
N GLN A 96 3.58 -18.32 16.00
CA GLN A 96 4.30 -17.10 15.65
C GLN A 96 4.15 -15.99 16.70
N CYS A 97 3.04 -15.98 17.44
CA CYS A 97 2.78 -15.00 18.48
C CYS A 97 3.62 -15.23 19.75
N ASP A 98 4.15 -16.43 19.92
CA ASP A 98 5.00 -16.77 21.06
C ASP A 98 6.48 -16.80 20.67
N ALA A 99 6.79 -16.50 19.40
CA ALA A 99 8.15 -16.45 18.91
C ALA A 99 8.90 -15.24 19.46
N ASP A 100 10.12 -15.47 19.95
CA ASP A 100 11.06 -14.41 20.31
C ASP A 100 11.78 -13.83 19.07
N GLU A 101 11.00 -13.49 18.05
CA GLU A 101 11.49 -12.85 16.84
C GLU A 101 11.10 -11.36 16.88
N PRO A 102 12.00 -10.43 16.53
CA PRO A 102 11.69 -9.01 16.60
C PRO A 102 10.45 -8.58 15.79
N VAL A 103 10.16 -9.27 14.68
CA VAL A 103 8.93 -9.04 13.90
C VAL A 103 7.67 -9.43 14.67
N ALA A 104 7.70 -10.54 15.42
CA ALA A 104 6.58 -10.96 16.24
C ALA A 104 6.31 -9.92 17.33
N GLN A 105 7.36 -9.46 18.01
CA GLN A 105 7.24 -8.41 19.04
C GLN A 105 6.70 -7.09 18.45
N GLN A 106 7.16 -6.70 17.25
CA GLN A 106 6.69 -5.51 16.54
C GLN A 106 5.20 -5.62 16.18
N CYS A 107 4.77 -6.75 15.61
CA CYS A 107 3.39 -6.95 15.18
C CYS A 107 2.40 -7.20 16.34
N GLN A 108 2.93 -7.51 17.51
CA GLN A 108 2.17 -7.51 18.77
C GLN A 108 2.08 -6.13 19.41
N PHE A 109 2.78 -5.13 18.85
CA PHE A 109 2.86 -3.77 19.36
C PHE A 109 3.35 -3.70 20.82
N GLY A 110 4.17 -4.69 21.21
CA GLY A 110 4.67 -4.87 22.58
C GLY A 110 6.03 -4.21 22.83
N VAL A 111 6.71 -3.74 21.78
CA VAL A 111 8.05 -3.11 21.91
C VAL A 111 7.88 -1.61 22.05
N ALA A 112 8.50 -1.02 23.07
CA ALA A 112 8.62 0.43 23.16
C ALA A 112 9.63 0.95 22.12
N GLY A 113 9.25 1.97 21.35
CA GLY A 113 10.07 2.53 20.26
C GLY A 113 9.57 2.10 18.87
N PHE A 114 10.33 2.42 17.82
CA PHE A 114 10.03 2.04 16.42
C PHE A 114 8.68 2.53 15.88
N GLY A 115 8.22 3.68 16.36
CA GLY A 115 6.93 4.24 16.00
C GLY A 115 5.76 3.40 16.49
N ILE A 116 5.90 2.58 17.52
CA ILE A 116 4.75 1.91 18.15
C ILE A 116 4.03 2.90 19.07
N CYS A 117 2.71 3.05 18.89
CA CYS A 117 1.84 3.94 19.66
C CYS A 117 0.74 3.17 20.39
N GLY A 118 1.11 2.15 21.16
CA GLY A 118 0.15 1.28 21.85
C GLY A 118 -0.88 2.03 22.70
N TRP A 119 -0.53 3.19 23.27
CA TRP A 119 -1.43 4.03 24.05
C TRP A 119 -2.53 4.73 23.22
N MET A 120 -2.33 4.93 21.92
CA MET A 120 -3.34 5.52 21.02
C MET A 120 -4.29 4.49 20.43
N ARG A 121 -3.97 3.20 20.53
CA ARG A 121 -4.80 2.12 20.01
C ARG A 121 -6.23 2.16 20.56
N ASP A 122 -6.39 2.36 21.86
CA ASP A 122 -7.71 2.42 22.48
C ASP A 122 -8.50 3.64 22.01
N LYS A 123 -7.81 4.77 21.75
CA LYS A 123 -8.42 5.97 21.17
C LYS A 123 -8.94 5.70 19.76
N LEU A 124 -8.16 5.00 18.94
CA LEU A 124 -8.55 4.61 17.58
C LEU A 124 -9.79 3.69 17.59
N ILE A 125 -9.77 2.65 18.41
CA ILE A 125 -10.89 1.70 18.55
C ILE A 125 -12.17 2.41 19.02
N LYS A 126 -12.07 3.26 20.06
CA LYS A 126 -13.21 4.06 20.53
C LYS A 126 -13.72 5.02 19.46
N GLY A 127 -12.82 5.60 18.67
CA GLY A 127 -13.18 6.42 17.51
C GLY A 127 -14.06 5.66 16.51
N TYR A 128 -13.66 4.45 16.12
CA TYR A 128 -14.46 3.60 15.23
C TYR A 128 -15.81 3.19 15.84
N LEU A 129 -15.84 2.77 17.11
CA LEU A 129 -17.08 2.43 17.82
C LEU A 129 -18.05 3.61 17.84
N SER A 130 -17.56 4.81 18.22
CA SER A 130 -18.38 6.02 18.31
C SER A 130 -18.98 6.46 16.96
N ARG A 131 -18.31 6.11 15.85
CA ARG A 131 -18.76 6.39 14.48
C ARG A 131 -19.65 5.30 13.89
N GLY A 132 -19.85 4.17 14.59
CA GLY A 132 -20.55 3.01 14.06
C GLY A 132 -19.78 2.26 12.97
N VAL A 133 -18.47 2.48 12.83
CA VAL A 133 -17.61 1.82 11.84
C VAL A 133 -17.06 0.54 12.47
N THR A 134 -17.85 -0.52 12.47
CA THR A 134 -17.57 -1.74 13.26
C THR A 134 -16.95 -2.87 12.45
N GLU A 135 -17.09 -2.88 11.12
CA GLU A 135 -16.60 -3.98 10.27
C GLU A 135 -15.08 -4.17 10.43
N ILE A 136 -14.30 -3.08 10.43
CA ILE A 136 -12.85 -3.10 10.67
C ILE A 136 -12.47 -3.68 12.05
N LEU A 137 -13.31 -3.53 13.07
CA LEU A 137 -13.05 -4.01 14.43
C LEU A 137 -13.27 -5.52 14.58
N THR A 138 -14.08 -6.11 13.69
CA THR A 138 -14.35 -7.55 13.65
C THR A 138 -13.56 -8.27 12.56
N PHE A 139 -12.80 -7.53 11.75
CA PHE A 139 -12.03 -8.01 10.62
C PHE A 139 -10.87 -8.92 11.05
N THR A 140 -10.76 -10.06 10.36
CA THR A 140 -9.78 -11.12 10.61
C THR A 140 -8.99 -11.42 9.34
N PRO A 141 -7.77 -11.98 9.44
CA PRO A 141 -7.01 -12.39 8.27
C PRO A 141 -7.77 -13.40 7.38
N CYS A 142 -8.70 -14.16 7.95
CA CYS A 142 -9.54 -15.10 7.21
C CYS A 142 -10.59 -14.44 6.30
N ASP A 143 -10.97 -13.19 6.55
CA ASP A 143 -11.87 -12.46 5.67
C ASP A 143 -11.19 -12.11 4.35
N MET A 144 -9.91 -11.73 4.43
CA MET A 144 -9.10 -11.35 3.27
C MET A 144 -8.42 -12.56 2.60
N TRP A 145 -8.24 -13.67 3.32
CA TRP A 145 -7.55 -14.86 2.81
C TRP A 145 -8.07 -15.37 1.46
N PRO A 146 -9.39 -15.53 1.23
CA PRO A 146 -9.91 -16.00 -0.05
C PRO A 146 -9.53 -15.10 -1.24
N LEU A 147 -9.22 -13.83 -0.99
CA LEU A 147 -8.85 -12.85 -2.01
C LEU A 147 -7.35 -12.91 -2.35
N VAL A 148 -6.50 -13.37 -1.42
CA VAL A 148 -5.03 -13.32 -1.55
C VAL A 148 -4.34 -14.70 -1.59
N ALA A 149 -5.06 -15.77 -1.25
CA ALA A 149 -4.51 -17.13 -1.25
C ALA A 149 -4.00 -17.52 -2.65
N GLY A 150 -2.76 -18.03 -2.73
CA GLY A 150 -2.11 -18.39 -4.00
C GLY A 150 -1.65 -17.20 -4.85
N ARG A 151 -1.60 -15.98 -4.31
CA ARG A 151 -1.21 -14.77 -5.03
C ARG A 151 -0.01 -14.08 -4.40
N THR A 152 0.64 -13.25 -5.19
CA THR A 152 1.66 -12.29 -4.75
C THR A 152 1.05 -10.90 -4.67
N LEU A 153 1.23 -10.23 -3.54
CA LEU A 153 0.92 -8.81 -3.40
C LEU A 153 2.24 -8.04 -3.42
N PHE A 154 2.50 -7.32 -4.51
CA PHE A 154 3.66 -6.46 -4.67
C PHE A 154 3.32 -5.05 -4.17
N PHE A 155 3.83 -4.69 -3.00
CA PHE A 155 3.78 -3.34 -2.47
C PHE A 155 4.96 -2.55 -3.00
N THR A 156 4.69 -1.57 -3.86
CA THR A 156 5.76 -0.78 -4.47
C THR A 156 5.46 0.69 -4.36
N GLY A 157 6.39 1.44 -3.79
CA GLY A 157 6.19 2.86 -3.58
C GLY A 157 7.20 3.49 -2.65
N ASP A 158 6.81 4.66 -2.15
CA ASP A 158 7.60 5.39 -1.17
C ASP A 158 7.53 4.79 0.25
N SER A 159 8.11 5.52 1.20
CA SER A 159 8.17 5.14 2.61
C SER A 159 6.81 4.95 3.30
N GLN A 160 5.70 5.54 2.81
CA GLN A 160 4.37 5.22 3.33
C GLN A 160 3.86 3.87 2.78
N THR A 161 4.23 3.50 1.55
CA THR A 161 3.94 2.14 1.04
C THR A 161 4.73 1.08 1.80
N GLN A 162 5.93 1.41 2.26
CA GLN A 162 6.68 0.55 3.19
C GLN A 162 5.92 0.33 4.50
N ASP A 163 5.39 1.40 5.09
CA ASP A 163 4.57 1.30 6.30
C ASP A 163 3.30 0.49 6.04
N PHE A 164 2.68 0.66 4.86
CA PHE A 164 1.52 -0.12 4.43
C PHE A 164 1.81 -1.62 4.33
N MET A 165 2.93 -1.99 3.70
CA MET A 165 3.35 -3.38 3.64
C MET A 165 3.59 -3.94 5.03
N ARG A 166 4.24 -3.17 5.92
CA ARG A 166 4.45 -3.57 7.33
C ARG A 166 3.12 -3.77 8.06
N GLY A 167 2.15 -2.87 7.86
CA GLY A 167 0.80 -3.00 8.43
C GLY A 167 0.12 -4.30 7.99
N SER A 168 0.19 -4.58 6.70
CA SER A 168 -0.38 -5.80 6.10
C SER A 168 0.35 -7.06 6.57
N HIS A 169 1.68 -7.04 6.64
CA HIS A 169 2.47 -8.12 7.22
C HIS A 169 2.07 -8.37 8.68
N CYS A 170 1.95 -7.32 9.50
CA CYS A 170 1.51 -7.46 10.89
C CYS A 170 0.05 -7.87 11.06
N PHE A 171 -0.80 -7.77 10.03
CA PHE A 171 -2.13 -8.37 10.08
C PHE A 171 -2.07 -9.88 9.80
N PHE A 172 -1.22 -10.30 8.88
CA PHE A 172 -1.06 -11.70 8.48
C PHE A 172 0.06 -12.45 9.21
N TYR A 173 0.74 -11.84 10.17
CA TYR A 173 1.90 -12.45 10.84
C TYR A 173 1.64 -13.84 11.45
N PRO A 174 0.42 -14.23 11.91
CA PRO A 174 0.19 -15.60 12.38
C PRO A 174 0.35 -16.64 11.27
N PHE A 175 0.29 -16.24 10.00
CA PHE A 175 0.43 -17.13 8.84
C PHE A 175 1.87 -17.18 8.33
N THR A 176 2.73 -16.24 8.73
CA THR A 176 4.05 -16.13 8.11
C THR A 176 5.01 -17.17 8.65
N ASP A 177 6.06 -17.42 7.88
CA ASP A 177 7.21 -18.17 8.35
C ASP A 177 8.15 -17.32 9.22
N LEU A 178 7.76 -16.09 9.58
CA LEU A 178 8.58 -15.08 10.27
C LEU A 178 9.88 -14.74 9.54
N GLY A 179 9.96 -14.99 8.22
CA GLY A 179 11.14 -14.79 7.41
C GLY A 179 11.05 -13.62 6.45
N TRP A 180 12.18 -12.94 6.26
CA TRP A 180 12.38 -12.06 5.11
C TRP A 180 13.19 -12.80 4.03
N HIS A 181 12.64 -12.85 2.82
CA HIS A 181 13.27 -13.49 1.67
C HIS A 181 13.63 -12.42 0.65
N LYS A 182 14.92 -12.23 0.36
CA LYS A 182 15.37 -11.23 -0.61
C LYS A 182 14.79 -11.50 -2.00
N LEU A 183 14.45 -10.42 -2.70
CA LEU A 183 14.07 -10.47 -4.10
C LEU A 183 15.31 -10.56 -4.99
N ASP A 184 15.30 -11.45 -5.98
CA ASP A 184 16.28 -11.45 -7.07
C ASP A 184 15.90 -10.49 -8.19
N ALA A 185 16.75 -10.44 -9.21
CA ALA A 185 16.52 -9.65 -10.43
C ALA A 185 15.25 -10.06 -11.19
N ASN A 186 14.69 -11.25 -10.96
CA ASN A 186 13.45 -11.72 -11.59
C ASN A 186 12.21 -11.40 -10.75
N GLY A 187 12.35 -10.71 -9.62
CA GLY A 187 11.23 -10.49 -8.70
C GLY A 187 10.79 -11.77 -7.99
N SER A 188 11.59 -12.82 -8.08
CA SER A 188 11.40 -14.05 -7.32
C SER A 188 12.12 -13.93 -5.99
N SER A 189 11.60 -14.58 -4.96
CA SER A 189 12.33 -14.70 -3.70
C SER A 189 13.55 -15.61 -3.93
N ALA A 190 14.75 -15.05 -4.00
CA ALA A 190 15.98 -15.83 -4.04
C ALA A 190 16.86 -15.40 -2.88
N GLY A 191 16.78 -16.16 -1.80
CA GLY A 191 17.67 -15.97 -0.69
C GLY A 191 17.29 -16.84 0.49
N PRO A 192 18.26 -17.20 1.33
CA PRO A 192 17.92 -17.77 2.63
C PRO A 192 17.10 -16.75 3.41
N ARG A 193 16.16 -17.26 4.21
CA ARG A 193 15.43 -16.48 5.21
C ARG A 193 16.42 -15.71 6.09
N GLU A 194 16.29 -14.39 6.13
CA GLU A 194 17.02 -13.55 7.08
C GLU A 194 16.23 -13.44 8.38
N LYS A 195 16.80 -13.95 9.49
CA LYS A 195 16.20 -13.84 10.82
C LYS A 195 16.47 -12.46 11.43
N GLY A 196 15.56 -11.99 12.29
CA GLY A 196 15.73 -10.72 13.01
C GLY A 196 15.65 -9.44 12.14
N PHE A 197 15.29 -9.56 10.86
CA PHE A 197 15.20 -8.39 9.97
C PHE A 197 13.84 -7.70 10.10
N ILE A 198 13.79 -6.61 10.86
CA ILE A 198 12.57 -5.78 11.05
C ILE A 198 12.38 -4.78 9.90
N TRP A 199 13.45 -4.53 9.14
CA TRP A 199 13.52 -3.38 8.24
C TRP A 199 13.23 -3.77 6.80
N HIS A 200 11.98 -3.69 6.37
CA HIS A 200 11.58 -3.84 4.96
C HIS A 200 12.15 -2.72 4.05
N SER A 201 13.37 -2.21 4.26
CA SER A 201 14.01 -1.18 3.45
C SER A 201 14.67 -1.75 2.21
N ALA A 202 15.04 -3.04 2.24
CA ALA A 202 15.55 -3.76 1.08
C ALA A 202 14.39 -4.42 0.32
N PRO A 203 14.51 -4.64 -1.00
CA PRO A 203 13.56 -5.47 -1.74
C PRO A 203 13.50 -6.91 -1.21
N GLY A 204 12.30 -7.45 -1.05
CA GLY A 204 12.10 -8.79 -0.49
C GLY A 204 10.63 -9.16 -0.30
N CYS A 205 10.38 -10.37 0.18
CA CYS A 205 9.06 -10.91 0.42
C CYS A 205 8.95 -11.59 1.78
N VAL A 206 7.74 -11.59 2.32
CA VAL A 206 7.31 -12.51 3.38
C VAL A 206 6.47 -13.61 2.74
N HIS A 207 6.70 -14.85 3.18
CA HIS A 207 6.00 -16.01 2.64
C HIS A 207 4.86 -16.42 3.56
N LEU A 208 3.73 -16.78 2.95
CA LEU A 208 2.51 -17.23 3.60
C LEU A 208 2.12 -18.61 3.03
N PRO A 209 1.14 -19.32 3.63
CA PRO A 209 0.67 -20.60 3.14
C PRO A 209 0.11 -20.50 1.71
N ALA A 210 -0.14 -21.66 1.10
CA ALA A 210 -0.71 -21.75 -0.25
C ALA A 210 0.09 -20.98 -1.33
N ASN A 211 1.41 -20.83 -1.17
CA ASN A 211 2.28 -20.05 -2.08
C ASN A 211 1.88 -18.56 -2.18
N THR A 212 1.24 -18.02 -1.13
CA THR A 212 0.98 -16.58 -1.04
C THR A 212 2.24 -15.83 -0.60
N ARG A 213 2.48 -14.66 -1.17
CA ARG A 213 3.66 -13.83 -0.87
C ARG A 213 3.26 -12.36 -0.76
N PHE A 214 3.78 -11.65 0.23
CA PHE A 214 3.73 -10.18 0.23
C PHE A 214 5.14 -9.67 0.00
N CYS A 215 5.35 -9.01 -1.12
CA CYS A 215 6.64 -8.49 -1.54
C CYS A 215 6.66 -6.97 -1.43
N PHE A 216 7.82 -6.41 -1.11
CA PHE A 216 8.05 -4.97 -1.09
C PHE A 216 9.22 -4.63 -1.99
N HIS A 217 9.07 -3.55 -2.76
CA HIS A 217 10.16 -2.92 -3.50
C HIS A 217 10.01 -1.40 -3.38
N ARG A 218 10.97 -0.75 -2.71
CA ARG A 218 10.91 0.72 -2.56
C ARG A 218 11.20 1.38 -3.90
N CYS A 219 10.30 2.26 -4.30
CA CYS A 219 10.43 2.99 -5.54
C CYS A 219 9.64 4.30 -5.43
N ASP A 220 10.37 5.40 -5.29
CA ASP A 220 9.79 6.65 -4.83
C ASP A 220 9.26 7.52 -5.99
N THR A 221 9.52 7.14 -7.25
CA THR A 221 9.21 7.94 -8.46
C THR A 221 8.65 7.09 -9.60
N ALA A 222 7.93 7.71 -10.54
CA ALA A 222 7.45 7.02 -11.75
C ALA A 222 8.60 6.45 -12.60
N SER A 223 9.71 7.19 -12.71
CA SER A 223 10.88 6.76 -13.48
C SER A 223 11.47 5.45 -12.94
N CYS A 224 11.62 5.35 -11.63
CA CYS A 224 12.03 4.11 -10.98
C CYS A 224 10.99 2.99 -11.24
N MET A 225 9.68 3.28 -11.22
CA MET A 225 8.66 2.26 -11.45
C MET A 225 8.80 1.64 -12.84
N VAL A 226 8.97 2.49 -13.85
CA VAL A 226 9.10 2.08 -15.25
C VAL A 226 10.44 1.36 -15.50
N GLN A 227 11.53 1.80 -14.87
CA GLN A 227 12.87 1.27 -15.15
C GLN A 227 13.23 0.02 -14.34
N GLU A 228 12.69 -0.13 -13.14
CA GLU A 228 13.09 -1.19 -12.21
C GLU A 228 11.94 -2.16 -11.93
N VAL A 229 10.81 -1.64 -11.46
CA VAL A 229 9.69 -2.44 -10.94
C VAL A 229 8.93 -3.15 -12.05
N ILE A 230 8.52 -2.42 -13.09
CA ILE A 230 7.76 -2.99 -14.21
C ILE A 230 8.56 -4.13 -14.88
N PRO A 231 9.85 -3.95 -15.24
CA PRO A 231 10.64 -5.05 -15.80
C PRO A 231 10.78 -6.25 -14.86
N MET A 232 10.90 -6.02 -13.56
CA MET A 232 10.91 -7.09 -12.55
C MET A 232 9.59 -7.88 -12.57
N LEU A 233 8.44 -7.19 -12.64
CA LEU A 233 7.12 -7.82 -12.67
C LEU A 233 6.82 -8.54 -13.98
N VAL A 234 7.36 -8.09 -15.11
CA VAL A 234 7.28 -8.83 -16.38
C VAL A 234 7.96 -10.20 -16.27
N ARG A 235 8.98 -10.35 -15.41
CA ARG A 235 9.72 -11.61 -15.23
C ARG A 235 9.12 -12.54 -14.18
N GLY A 236 8.47 -12.01 -13.15
CA GLY A 236 8.04 -12.81 -11.99
C GLY A 236 6.65 -12.51 -11.43
N GLY A 237 5.94 -11.53 -11.98
CA GLY A 237 4.55 -11.25 -11.68
C GLY A 237 3.62 -11.94 -12.66
N HIS A 238 2.42 -12.29 -12.19
CA HIS A 238 1.42 -12.99 -12.98
C HIS A 238 0.08 -12.26 -12.97
N ARG A 239 -0.80 -12.57 -13.94
CA ARG A 239 -2.14 -11.96 -14.04
C ARG A 239 -3.04 -12.06 -12.80
N HIS A 240 -2.75 -13.02 -11.92
CA HIS A 240 -3.51 -13.24 -10.68
C HIS A 240 -2.88 -12.55 -9.47
N ASP A 241 -1.70 -11.97 -9.62
CA ASP A 241 -1.06 -11.18 -8.58
C ASP A 241 -1.65 -9.77 -8.54
N TYR A 242 -1.34 -9.03 -7.46
CA TYR A 242 -1.70 -7.62 -7.31
C TYR A 242 -0.44 -6.77 -7.21
N LEU A 243 -0.41 -5.68 -7.97
CA LEU A 243 0.56 -4.59 -7.83
C LEU A 243 -0.11 -3.45 -7.09
N ILE A 244 0.21 -3.29 -5.81
CA ILE A 244 -0.25 -2.19 -4.97
C ILE A 244 0.79 -1.08 -5.05
N MET A 245 0.43 0.01 -5.73
CA MET A 245 1.37 1.07 -6.05
C MET A 245 0.97 2.41 -5.42
N ASN A 246 1.97 3.17 -4.98
CA ASN A 246 1.83 4.58 -4.65
C ASN A 246 3.17 5.32 -4.77
N PHE A 247 3.16 6.48 -5.42
CA PHE A 247 4.24 7.44 -5.33
C PHE A 247 3.65 8.85 -5.45
N GLY A 248 4.09 9.74 -4.59
CA GLY A 248 3.62 11.14 -4.60
C GLY A 248 4.22 12.00 -3.49
N LEU A 249 4.78 11.39 -2.45
CA LEU A 249 5.58 12.13 -1.46
C LEU A 249 6.86 12.69 -2.08
N HIS A 250 7.46 11.91 -3.00
CA HIS A 250 8.63 12.30 -3.77
C HIS A 250 8.20 12.51 -5.22
N PHE A 251 7.87 13.74 -5.57
CA PHE A 251 7.36 14.10 -6.89
C PHE A 251 8.30 15.07 -7.58
N THR A 252 8.23 15.09 -8.92
CA THR A 252 8.85 16.12 -9.74
C THR A 252 7.81 17.17 -10.15
N GLU A 253 8.24 18.25 -10.79
CA GLU A 253 7.32 19.29 -11.29
C GLU A 253 6.33 18.75 -12.32
N ASP A 254 6.66 17.65 -13.03
CA ASP A 254 5.80 16.99 -14.02
C ASP A 254 5.13 15.72 -13.48
N TYR A 255 4.61 15.78 -12.26
CA TYR A 255 3.97 14.63 -11.61
C TYR A 255 2.85 13.99 -12.46
N LYS A 256 2.07 14.80 -13.18
CA LYS A 256 1.00 14.31 -14.05
C LYS A 256 1.56 13.56 -15.27
N GLY A 257 2.54 14.13 -15.98
CA GLY A 257 3.15 13.48 -17.13
C GLY A 257 3.81 12.15 -16.75
N GLU A 258 4.52 12.14 -15.63
CA GLU A 258 5.14 10.95 -15.06
C GLU A 258 4.13 9.83 -14.74
N LEU A 259 2.99 10.17 -14.12
CA LEU A 259 1.89 9.23 -13.88
C LEU A 259 1.30 8.70 -15.19
N GLN A 260 1.14 9.57 -16.20
CA GLN A 260 0.61 9.19 -17.52
C GLN A 260 1.54 8.20 -18.24
N THR A 261 2.84 8.45 -18.25
CA THR A 261 3.81 7.52 -18.83
C THR A 261 3.78 6.17 -18.10
N MET A 262 3.78 6.16 -16.77
CA MET A 262 3.75 4.92 -16.00
C MET A 262 2.48 4.09 -16.28
N ILE A 263 1.31 4.75 -16.35
CA ILE A 263 0.06 4.04 -16.59
C ILE A 263 -0.05 3.50 -18.03
N GLU A 264 0.45 4.23 -19.02
CA GLU A 264 0.48 3.78 -20.42
C GLU A 264 1.32 2.50 -20.57
N GLU A 265 2.52 2.48 -20.00
CA GLU A 265 3.40 1.29 -19.98
C GLU A 265 2.73 0.12 -19.27
N THR A 266 2.13 0.36 -18.10
CA THR A 266 1.45 -0.68 -17.33
C THR A 266 0.23 -1.24 -18.07
N GLN A 267 -0.56 -0.38 -18.73
CA GLN A 267 -1.72 -0.82 -19.52
C GLN A 267 -1.31 -1.63 -20.75
N ALA A 268 -0.24 -1.22 -21.44
CA ALA A 268 0.31 -1.97 -22.56
C ALA A 268 0.69 -3.39 -22.15
N LEU A 269 1.32 -3.55 -20.98
CA LEU A 269 1.67 -4.87 -20.44
C LEU A 269 0.45 -5.67 -20.00
N ARG A 270 -0.53 -5.04 -19.33
CA ARG A 270 -1.80 -5.71 -18.95
C ARG A 270 -2.56 -6.22 -20.17
N ALA A 271 -2.51 -5.51 -21.30
CA ALA A 271 -3.11 -5.96 -22.55
C ALA A 271 -2.47 -7.24 -23.11
N THR A 272 -1.25 -7.61 -22.69
CA THR A 272 -0.62 -8.89 -23.09
C THR A 272 -1.15 -10.10 -22.31
N GLY A 273 -1.86 -9.88 -21.20
CA GLY A 273 -2.60 -10.92 -20.47
C GLY A 273 -1.85 -11.63 -19.33
N ASP A 274 -0.56 -11.38 -19.14
CA ASP A 274 0.21 -11.92 -17.99
C ASP A 274 0.94 -10.81 -17.20
N PHE A 275 0.17 -9.93 -16.59
CA PHE A 275 0.69 -8.87 -15.72
C PHE A 275 -0.21 -8.67 -14.50
N PRO A 276 0.34 -8.42 -13.29
CA PRO A 276 -0.45 -8.21 -12.08
C PRO A 276 -1.56 -7.15 -12.23
N ALA A 277 -2.67 -7.34 -11.53
CA ALA A 277 -3.70 -6.32 -11.44
C ALA A 277 -3.17 -5.11 -10.67
N LEU A 278 -3.12 -3.94 -11.32
CA LEU A 278 -2.69 -2.69 -10.71
C LEU A 278 -3.79 -2.14 -9.79
N LEU A 279 -3.43 -1.83 -8.55
CA LEU A 279 -4.20 -1.09 -7.57
C LEU A 279 -3.42 0.17 -7.20
N TRP A 280 -4.07 1.33 -7.23
CA TRP A 280 -3.45 2.58 -6.81
C TRP A 280 -3.86 2.93 -5.39
N LYS A 281 -2.91 2.96 -4.45
CA LYS A 281 -3.13 3.56 -3.14
C LYS A 281 -2.98 5.08 -3.27
N ASP A 282 -3.97 5.82 -2.80
CA ASP A 282 -3.86 7.28 -2.70
C ASP A 282 -2.82 7.71 -1.63
N ILE A 283 -2.36 8.95 -1.70
CA ILE A 283 -1.37 9.50 -0.77
C ILE A 283 -2.14 9.96 0.48
N PRO A 284 -1.99 9.36 1.68
CA PRO A 284 -2.62 9.86 2.90
C PRO A 284 -2.07 11.23 3.30
N PRO A 285 -2.83 12.02 4.09
CA PRO A 285 -2.41 13.34 4.56
C PRO A 285 -1.15 13.24 5.42
N GLN A 286 -0.36 14.31 5.46
CA GLN A 286 0.85 14.42 6.29
C GLN A 286 0.68 15.38 7.49
N HIS A 287 -0.51 15.94 7.74
CA HIS A 287 -0.82 16.74 8.93
C HIS A 287 0.22 17.78 9.39
N PHE A 288 1.00 18.39 8.50
CA PHE A 288 1.88 19.49 8.89
C PHE A 288 1.05 20.75 9.20
N GLU A 289 1.66 21.75 9.84
CA GLU A 289 1.05 23.05 10.12
C GLU A 289 0.85 23.90 8.85
N THR A 290 0.05 23.39 7.93
CA THR A 290 -0.38 24.05 6.69
C THR A 290 -1.87 23.82 6.50
N ILE A 291 -2.50 24.64 5.65
CA ILE A 291 -3.95 24.55 5.38
C ILE A 291 -4.35 23.12 4.93
N PHE A 292 -3.49 22.48 4.14
CA PHE A 292 -3.75 21.17 3.55
C PHE A 292 -2.96 20.02 4.20
N GLY A 293 -2.23 20.29 5.28
CA GLY A 293 -1.43 19.28 5.99
C GLY A 293 -0.19 18.80 5.25
N GLU A 294 0.27 19.52 4.23
CA GLU A 294 1.39 19.14 3.39
C GLU A 294 2.75 19.54 3.96
N TYR A 295 3.79 18.79 3.60
CA TYR A 295 5.16 19.16 3.96
C TYR A 295 5.50 20.57 3.45
N PRO A 296 5.83 21.50 4.34
CA PRO A 296 5.93 22.90 3.95
C PRO A 296 7.19 23.17 3.12
N ALA A 297 7.07 24.11 2.18
CA ALA A 297 8.12 24.43 1.21
C ALA A 297 9.46 24.87 1.84
N HIS A 298 9.43 25.41 3.06
CA HIS A 298 10.64 25.82 3.80
C HIS A 298 11.39 24.64 4.43
N LYS A 299 10.90 23.40 4.28
CA LYS A 299 11.55 22.13 4.67
C LYS A 299 12.10 22.16 6.12
N PRO A 300 11.25 22.41 7.13
CA PRO A 300 11.68 22.40 8.52
C PRO A 300 12.25 21.03 8.89
N LYS A 301 13.08 21.00 9.93
CA LYS A 301 13.59 19.75 10.50
C LYS A 301 12.75 19.37 11.73
N PRO A 302 12.65 18.08 12.07
CA PRO A 302 11.99 17.65 13.28
C PRO A 302 12.65 18.27 14.54
N PRO A 303 11.94 18.33 15.68
CA PRO A 303 10.57 17.85 15.89
C PRO A 303 9.53 18.74 15.18
N PHE A 304 8.52 18.10 14.59
CA PHE A 304 7.39 18.79 14.00
C PHE A 304 6.22 18.83 14.99
N THR A 305 5.26 19.72 14.73
CA THR A 305 3.94 19.69 15.37
C THR A 305 2.93 19.29 14.31
N CYS A 306 2.22 18.19 14.54
CA CYS A 306 1.19 17.72 13.61
C CYS A 306 -0.15 18.37 13.97
N TYR A 307 -0.92 18.73 12.94
CA TYR A 307 -2.20 19.43 13.07
C TYR A 307 -3.29 18.76 12.23
N PRO A 308 -4.55 18.81 12.68
CA PRO A 308 -5.66 18.38 11.85
C PRO A 308 -5.70 19.20 10.55
N VAL A 309 -5.90 18.52 9.40
CA VAL A 309 -6.00 19.19 8.11
C VAL A 309 -7.14 20.20 8.12
N GLY A 310 -6.86 21.41 7.64
CA GLY A 310 -7.81 22.52 7.60
C GLY A 310 -8.09 23.21 8.92
N LEU A 311 -7.35 22.87 9.97
CA LEU A 311 -7.46 23.44 11.31
C LEU A 311 -6.10 23.96 11.79
N ALA A 312 -5.45 24.80 10.97
CA ALA A 312 -4.18 25.45 11.31
C ALA A 312 -4.25 26.27 12.63
N HIS A 313 -5.46 26.55 13.14
CA HIS A 313 -5.73 27.02 14.50
C HIS A 313 -6.99 26.32 15.03
N GLU A 314 -7.06 26.11 16.36
CA GLU A 314 -8.09 25.32 17.03
C GLU A 314 -9.49 25.51 16.41
N PRO A 315 -10.18 24.43 16.00
CA PRO A 315 -11.58 24.54 15.61
C PRO A 315 -12.36 25.01 16.83
N ALA A 316 -12.85 26.25 16.82
CA ALA A 316 -13.94 26.55 17.74
C ALA A 316 -15.10 25.58 17.40
N PRO A 317 -15.76 24.96 18.39
CA PRO A 317 -16.89 24.07 18.15
C PRO A 317 -17.88 24.69 17.15
N GLY A 318 -18.24 23.95 16.10
CA GLY A 318 -19.06 24.46 14.99
C GLY A 318 -18.30 25.15 13.85
N LYS A 319 -16.96 25.17 13.86
CA LYS A 319 -16.11 25.67 12.76
C LYS A 319 -15.43 24.57 11.95
N GLU A 320 -16.00 23.37 11.92
CA GLU A 320 -15.54 22.28 11.06
C GLU A 320 -15.48 22.77 9.61
N LYS A 321 -14.36 22.53 8.93
CA LYS A 321 -14.13 22.95 7.55
C LYS A 321 -14.54 21.92 6.52
N TRP A 322 -14.46 20.66 6.95
CA TRP A 322 -14.94 19.47 6.28
C TRP A 322 -15.44 18.51 7.36
N ARG A 323 -16.26 17.53 6.96
CA ARG A 323 -16.76 16.49 7.87
C ARG A 323 -16.65 15.12 7.23
N LEU A 324 -16.08 14.16 7.96
CA LEU A 324 -16.11 12.75 7.57
C LEU A 324 -17.46 12.15 7.95
N ARG A 325 -18.20 11.69 6.94
CA ARG A 325 -19.52 11.07 7.11
C ARG A 325 -19.40 9.59 7.51
N PRO A 326 -20.48 8.99 8.04
CA PRO A 326 -20.49 7.56 8.37
C PRO A 326 -20.25 6.63 7.17
N ASP A 327 -20.55 7.09 5.95
CA ASP A 327 -20.32 6.36 4.70
C ASP A 327 -18.90 6.53 4.14
N HIS A 328 -17.97 7.02 4.96
CA HIS A 328 -16.56 7.27 4.62
C HIS A 328 -16.33 8.38 3.58
N THR A 329 -17.37 9.12 3.18
CA THR A 329 -17.24 10.29 2.30
C THR A 329 -16.94 11.56 3.09
N LEU A 330 -16.32 12.54 2.42
CA LEU A 330 -16.08 13.86 3.00
C LEU A 330 -17.11 14.87 2.50
N GLU A 331 -17.66 15.65 3.43
CA GLU A 331 -18.50 16.80 3.15
C GLU A 331 -17.69 18.09 3.26
N VAL A 332 -17.74 18.92 2.23
CA VAL A 332 -17.17 20.27 2.25
C VAL A 332 -18.14 21.19 2.98
N LEU A 333 -17.69 21.80 4.08
CA LEU A 333 -18.47 22.81 4.80
C LEU A 333 -18.08 24.23 4.39
N TYR A 334 -16.88 24.39 3.81
CA TYR A 334 -16.30 25.66 3.37
C TYR A 334 -15.60 25.50 2.02
N PRO A 335 -15.96 26.26 0.97
CA PRO A 335 -15.45 26.05 -0.40
C PRO A 335 -13.93 26.08 -0.53
N GLU A 336 -13.22 26.84 0.31
CA GLU A 336 -11.76 26.89 0.30
C GLU A 336 -11.09 25.56 0.68
N PHE A 337 -11.84 24.60 1.23
CA PHE A 337 -11.39 23.25 1.58
C PHE A 337 -11.82 22.18 0.57
N GLN A 338 -12.33 22.58 -0.60
CA GLN A 338 -12.68 21.64 -1.67
C GLN A 338 -11.50 20.72 -2.01
N GLU A 339 -10.27 21.24 -2.02
CA GLU A 339 -9.07 20.45 -2.31
C GLU A 339 -8.85 19.33 -1.28
N VAL A 340 -9.16 19.55 0.01
CA VAL A 340 -9.07 18.49 1.04
C VAL A 340 -10.03 17.35 0.71
N VAL A 341 -11.26 17.67 0.29
CA VAL A 341 -12.25 16.65 -0.08
C VAL A 341 -11.90 15.93 -1.39
N GLU A 342 -11.14 16.59 -2.26
CA GLU A 342 -10.57 15.96 -3.47
C GLU A 342 -9.32 15.11 -3.20
N GLY A 343 -8.84 15.05 -1.95
CA GLY A 343 -7.66 14.27 -1.56
C GLY A 343 -6.35 15.06 -1.50
N GLY A 344 -6.39 16.40 -1.55
CA GLY A 344 -5.22 17.22 -1.82
C GLY A 344 -4.90 17.26 -3.32
N TRP A 345 -4.08 18.22 -3.76
CA TRP A 345 -3.73 18.33 -5.19
C TRP A 345 -3.08 17.05 -5.77
N ARG A 346 -2.28 16.32 -4.99
CA ARG A 346 -1.64 15.05 -5.43
C ARG A 346 -2.68 14.01 -5.82
N ASN A 347 -3.62 13.72 -4.92
CA ASN A 347 -4.64 12.72 -5.19
C ASN A 347 -5.66 13.22 -6.22
N LYS A 348 -5.95 14.52 -6.28
CA LYS A 348 -6.77 15.08 -7.36
C LYS A 348 -6.20 14.74 -8.73
N ILE A 349 -4.87 14.89 -8.92
CA ILE A 349 -4.18 14.52 -10.15
C ILE A 349 -4.15 13.00 -10.32
N ALA A 350 -3.61 12.28 -9.33
CA ALA A 350 -3.38 10.84 -9.44
C ALA A 350 -4.68 10.05 -9.62
N ASN A 351 -5.70 10.30 -8.78
CA ASN A 351 -6.99 9.61 -8.87
C ASN A 351 -7.70 9.91 -10.19
N GLY A 352 -7.53 11.11 -10.75
CA GLY A 352 -8.04 11.43 -12.09
C GLY A 352 -7.42 10.56 -13.18
N VAL A 353 -6.10 10.41 -13.16
CA VAL A 353 -5.37 9.54 -14.11
C VAL A 353 -5.78 8.08 -13.93
N MET A 354 -5.77 7.58 -12.69
CA MET A 354 -6.07 6.18 -12.38
C MET A 354 -7.51 5.79 -12.73
N ARG A 355 -8.50 6.62 -12.38
CA ARG A 355 -9.90 6.37 -12.74
C ARG A 355 -10.12 6.37 -14.26
N SER A 356 -9.48 7.30 -14.98
CA SER A 356 -9.53 7.33 -16.46
C SER A 356 -8.93 6.06 -17.08
N ALA A 357 -7.97 5.45 -16.39
CA ALA A 357 -7.31 4.20 -16.79
C ALA A 357 -8.02 2.92 -16.29
N GLY A 358 -9.16 3.05 -15.58
CA GLY A 358 -9.87 1.91 -14.98
C GLY A 358 -9.07 1.20 -13.88
N VAL A 359 -8.16 1.90 -13.20
CA VAL A 359 -7.38 1.38 -12.08
C VAL A 359 -8.17 1.55 -10.78
N PRO A 360 -8.45 0.46 -10.03
CA PRO A 360 -9.09 0.56 -8.73
C PRO A 360 -8.22 1.34 -7.73
N LEU A 361 -8.89 2.14 -6.90
CA LEU A 361 -8.23 2.91 -5.85
C LEU A 361 -8.29 2.17 -4.51
N VAL A 362 -7.22 2.22 -3.74
CA VAL A 362 -7.20 1.97 -2.31
C VAL A 362 -7.30 3.35 -1.64
N GLU A 363 -8.53 3.73 -1.29
CA GLU A 363 -8.88 5.08 -0.81
C GLU A 363 -8.56 5.21 0.68
N THR A 364 -7.35 5.67 0.98
CA THR A 364 -6.82 5.82 2.34
C THR A 364 -6.95 7.24 2.89
N TRP A 365 -7.11 8.26 2.02
CA TRP A 365 -7.12 9.67 2.41
C TRP A 365 -8.17 10.00 3.47
N ASN A 366 -9.45 9.74 3.18
CA ASN A 366 -10.58 10.19 4.00
C ASN A 366 -10.49 9.67 5.44
N GLU A 367 -10.22 8.37 5.60
CA GLU A 367 -10.14 7.72 6.90
C GLU A 367 -8.86 8.06 7.67
N THR A 368 -7.84 8.60 6.98
CA THR A 368 -6.58 9.01 7.61
C THR A 368 -6.59 10.49 8.01
N LEU A 369 -7.44 11.35 7.44
CA LEU A 369 -7.58 12.76 7.84
C LEU A 369 -7.82 13.03 9.34
N PRO A 370 -8.62 12.24 10.08
CA PRO A 370 -8.77 12.47 11.52
C PRO A 370 -7.57 11.95 12.35
N LEU A 371 -6.56 11.33 11.73
CA LEU A 371 -5.48 10.61 12.41
C LEU A 371 -4.22 11.47 12.62
N TRP A 372 -4.35 12.80 12.72
CA TRP A 372 -3.23 13.73 12.91
C TRP A 372 -2.41 13.50 14.18
N GLU A 373 -3.01 12.90 15.23
CA GLU A 373 -2.29 12.54 16.46
C GLU A 373 -1.51 11.23 16.33
N PHE A 374 -1.79 10.43 15.30
CA PHE A 374 -1.25 9.07 15.13
C PHE A 374 0.06 9.02 14.34
N HIS A 375 0.76 10.15 14.24
CA HIS A 375 2.10 10.13 13.68
C HIS A 375 3.14 9.60 14.68
N ARG A 376 4.27 9.11 14.16
CA ARG A 376 5.30 8.51 15.00
C ARG A 376 6.42 9.49 15.33
N ASP A 377 7.14 9.17 16.39
CA ASP A 377 8.48 9.71 16.61
C ASP A 377 9.48 8.87 15.81
N ASN A 378 10.34 9.52 15.02
CA ASN A 378 11.36 8.85 14.20
C ASN A 378 12.74 8.77 14.88
N GLY A 379 12.81 9.05 16.18
CA GLY A 379 14.04 9.14 16.98
C GLY A 379 14.70 10.52 16.95
N ALA A 380 14.32 11.39 16.00
CA ALA A 380 14.68 12.80 15.99
C ALA A 380 13.54 13.71 16.48
N GLY A 381 12.46 13.12 17.02
CA GLY A 381 11.24 13.82 17.43
C GLY A 381 10.03 13.39 16.61
N LEU A 382 8.87 13.96 16.95
CA LEU A 382 7.63 13.76 16.22
C LEU A 382 7.83 14.15 14.75
N GLU A 383 7.43 13.24 13.85
CA GLU A 383 7.30 13.52 12.42
C GLU A 383 5.84 13.43 11.99
N CYS A 384 5.44 14.06 10.88
CA CYS A 384 4.03 14.11 10.46
C CYS A 384 3.77 13.38 9.12
N THR A 385 4.76 12.74 8.53
CA THR A 385 4.55 12.00 7.27
C THR A 385 4.16 10.54 7.51
N HIS A 386 4.81 9.86 8.45
CA HIS A 386 4.59 8.47 8.75
C HIS A 386 3.69 8.29 9.94
N TYR A 387 3.07 7.13 10.00
CA TYR A 387 2.12 6.81 11.03
C TYR A 387 2.73 5.81 11.99
N CYS A 388 2.26 5.88 13.23
CA CYS A 388 2.64 4.93 14.25
C CYS A 388 1.92 3.60 14.07
N PHE A 389 2.35 2.57 14.78
CA PHE A 389 1.80 1.22 14.71
C PHE A 389 1.23 0.82 16.09
N PRO A 390 -0.02 0.33 16.19
CA PRO A 390 -1.02 0.28 15.14
C PRO A 390 -1.68 1.65 14.90
N SER A 391 -1.95 2.01 13.64
CA SER A 391 -2.83 3.14 13.29
C SER A 391 -3.26 3.11 11.80
N ALA A 392 -2.95 4.16 11.02
CA ALA A 392 -3.27 4.27 9.60
C ALA A 392 -2.77 3.08 8.77
N PRO A 393 -1.57 2.49 8.98
CA PRO A 393 -1.11 1.36 8.19
C PRO A 393 -2.03 0.13 8.26
N GLN A 394 -2.65 -0.10 9.42
CA GLN A 394 -3.65 -1.15 9.63
C GLN A 394 -4.95 -0.80 8.91
N LEU A 395 -5.43 0.44 9.04
CA LEU A 395 -6.57 0.94 8.27
C LEU A 395 -6.36 0.77 6.76
N TRP A 396 -5.17 1.01 6.24
CA TRP A 396 -4.87 0.83 4.82
C TRP A 396 -5.01 -0.64 4.39
N THR A 397 -4.63 -1.59 5.26
CA THR A 397 -4.86 -3.03 5.04
C THR A 397 -6.35 -3.35 4.93
N TYR A 398 -7.18 -2.74 5.78
CA TYR A 398 -8.63 -2.89 5.68
C TYR A 398 -9.20 -2.28 4.39
N THR A 399 -8.75 -1.07 3.99
CA THR A 399 -9.19 -0.46 2.72
C THR A 399 -8.78 -1.28 1.50
N LEU A 400 -7.63 -1.98 1.57
CA LEU A 400 -7.22 -2.90 0.51
C LEU A 400 -8.12 -4.13 0.46
N PHE A 401 -8.49 -4.72 1.60
CA PHE A 401 -9.48 -5.79 1.64
C PHE A 401 -10.78 -5.37 0.94
N ASP A 402 -11.30 -4.19 1.26
CA ASP A 402 -12.54 -3.69 0.68
C ASP A 402 -12.41 -3.46 -0.85
N THR A 403 -11.29 -2.91 -1.31
CA THR A 403 -10.99 -2.77 -2.74
C THR A 403 -10.87 -4.12 -3.45
N LEU A 404 -10.18 -5.10 -2.87
CA LEU A 404 -10.08 -6.45 -3.43
C LEU A 404 -11.44 -7.15 -3.48
N ARG A 405 -12.27 -7.00 -2.46
CA ARG A 405 -13.64 -7.54 -2.39
C ARG A 405 -14.52 -6.97 -3.51
N ARG A 406 -14.46 -5.66 -3.73
CA ARG A 406 -15.18 -4.99 -4.84
C ARG A 406 -14.69 -5.50 -6.19
N GLN A 407 -13.38 -5.64 -6.38
CA GLN A 407 -12.82 -6.13 -7.62
C GLN A 407 -13.25 -7.58 -7.91
N ALA A 408 -13.15 -8.47 -6.92
CA ALA A 408 -13.61 -9.85 -7.07
C ALA A 408 -15.11 -9.93 -7.40
N SER A 409 -15.92 -9.05 -6.79
CA SER A 409 -17.36 -8.96 -7.09
C SER A 409 -17.63 -8.46 -8.52
N ALA A 410 -16.84 -7.50 -9.01
CA ALA A 410 -16.94 -7.01 -10.39
C ALA A 410 -16.55 -8.11 -11.40
N GLU A 411 -15.47 -8.85 -11.16
CA GLU A 411 -15.01 -9.97 -12.01
C GLU A 411 -16.02 -11.14 -12.05
N ALA A 412 -16.76 -11.35 -10.96
CA ALA A 412 -17.80 -12.38 -10.88
C ALA A 412 -19.11 -11.99 -11.61
N SER A 413 -19.30 -10.71 -11.96
CA SER A 413 -20.53 -10.25 -12.61
C SER A 413 -20.61 -10.74 -14.06
N PRO A 414 -21.69 -11.44 -14.47
CA PRO A 414 -21.86 -11.94 -15.84
C PRO A 414 -21.77 -10.87 -16.92
N ALA A 415 -22.12 -9.62 -16.59
CA ALA A 415 -22.12 -8.49 -17.52
C ALA A 415 -20.70 -8.08 -18.00
N LEU A 416 -19.65 -8.47 -17.28
CA LEU A 416 -18.25 -8.25 -17.66
C LEU A 416 -17.62 -9.43 -18.42
N GLN A 417 -18.31 -10.58 -18.44
CA GLN A 417 -17.85 -11.79 -19.12
C GLN A 417 -18.45 -11.95 -20.52
N ALA A 418 -19.50 -11.16 -20.84
CA ALA A 418 -20.12 -11.06 -22.16
C ALA A 418 -19.50 -9.92 -22.96
#